data_AF-G9K6B8-F1
#
_entry.id   AF-G9K6B8-F1
#
_cell.length_a   1.000
_cell.length_b   1.000
_cell.length_c   1.000
_cell.angle_alpha   90.00
_cell.angle_beta   90.00
_cell.angle_gamma   90.00
#
_symmetry.space_group_name_H-M   'P 1'
#
loop_
_entity.id
_entity.type
_entity.pdbx_description
1 polymer ?
#
loop_
_entity_poly.entity_id
_entity_poly.type
_entity_poly.pdbx_seq_one_letter_code
_entity_poly.pdbx_strand_id
1 'polypeptide(L)'
;VFRQDLGARPDATKVLIIITDGEATDHANIDSAKDITRYIIGIGKHFETKESQERLHEFASKPAKDFVKILDTFEKLKDLFTELQKKIYVIEGTSKQDLTSFNMELSSSGISADLGHGHGVVGAVGAKDWAGGFLDLTADLQDDSFVGNEPLTPEARSGYLGYTVTLLPSQRLTLLLATGAPRYQHVGRVLLFQESEDRAHWNQIQEIDGSQIGSYFGGELCGVDMDQDGETELLLIGAPLFYGEQRGGRVFIYQKKQLGFQVVSELQGDPGYPLGRFGAAIAALTDINGDGLVDVAVGAPLEEQGAVYIFNGQHGALSPRPSQRIKGTQVSPGIRWFGRSIHGVKDLGGDGLTDVAG
;
A
#
# COMPACT_ATOMS: atom_id res chain seq x y z
N VAL A 1 -34.71 15.25 -11.18
CA VAL A 1 -34.78 15.34 -9.70
C VAL A 1 -34.45 16.75 -9.20
N PHE A 2 -33.31 17.35 -9.55
CA PHE A 2 -32.97 18.72 -9.14
C PHE A 2 -33.30 19.75 -10.22
N ARG A 3 -34.21 20.70 -9.95
CA ARG A 3 -34.56 21.80 -10.88
C ARG A 3 -34.49 23.16 -10.18
N GLN A 4 -33.96 24.18 -10.87
CA GLN A 4 -33.79 25.53 -10.31
C GLN A 4 -35.11 26.23 -10.00
N ASP A 5 -36.14 26.00 -10.84
CA ASP A 5 -37.48 26.54 -10.65
C ASP A 5 -38.20 25.94 -9.42
N LEU A 6 -37.71 24.82 -8.91
CA LEU A 6 -38.15 24.20 -7.66
C LEU A 6 -37.21 24.53 -6.48
N GLY A 7 -36.32 25.52 -6.63
CA GLY A 7 -35.44 26.01 -5.57
C GLY A 7 -34.07 25.32 -5.48
N ALA A 8 -33.71 24.44 -6.44
CA ALA A 8 -32.38 23.86 -6.46
C ALA A 8 -31.31 24.90 -6.85
N ARG A 9 -30.21 24.95 -6.10
CA ARG A 9 -29.07 25.82 -6.40
C ARG A 9 -28.14 25.13 -7.42
N PRO A 10 -27.70 25.80 -8.51
CA PRO A 10 -26.82 25.19 -9.50
C PRO A 10 -25.41 24.90 -8.99
N ASP A 11 -24.96 25.69 -8.02
CA ASP A 11 -23.63 25.69 -7.41
C ASP A 11 -23.52 24.75 -6.19
N ALA A 12 -24.63 24.17 -5.74
CA ALA A 12 -24.64 23.24 -4.62
C ALA A 12 -24.35 21.80 -5.08
N THR A 13 -23.62 21.05 -4.24
CA THR A 13 -23.45 19.60 -4.39
C THR A 13 -24.83 18.91 -4.34
N LYS A 14 -25.08 18.01 -5.30
CA LYS A 14 -26.33 17.26 -5.39
C LYS A 14 -26.17 15.91 -4.73
N VAL A 15 -26.89 15.68 -3.63
CA VAL A 15 -26.91 14.40 -2.91
C VAL A 15 -28.32 13.81 -2.93
N LEU A 16 -28.42 12.52 -3.21
CA LEU A 16 -29.67 11.74 -3.18
C LEU A 16 -29.51 10.60 -2.16
N ILE A 17 -30.46 10.48 -1.24
CA ILE A 17 -30.54 9.35 -0.30
C ILE A 17 -31.80 8.55 -0.66
N ILE A 18 -31.59 7.31 -1.09
CA ILE A 18 -32.64 6.35 -1.45
C ILE A 18 -32.83 5.43 -0.25
N ILE A 19 -34.08 5.21 0.17
CA ILE A 19 -34.42 4.28 1.24
C ILE A 19 -35.43 3.29 0.68
N THR A 20 -35.14 2.00 0.76
CA THR A 20 -36.00 0.94 0.23
C THR A 20 -36.02 -0.27 1.15
N ASP A 21 -37.14 -0.99 1.17
CA ASP A 21 -37.35 -2.25 1.89
C ASP A 21 -37.50 -3.46 0.95
N GLY A 22 -37.30 -3.26 -0.35
CA GLY A 22 -37.37 -4.30 -1.38
C GLY A 22 -36.65 -3.92 -2.66
N GLU A 23 -36.56 -4.88 -3.58
CA GLU A 23 -35.91 -4.70 -4.87
C GLU A 23 -36.74 -3.85 -5.84
N ALA A 24 -36.06 -3.23 -6.81
CA ALA A 24 -36.72 -2.51 -7.89
C ALA A 24 -37.62 -3.48 -8.69
N THR A 25 -38.82 -3.02 -9.03
CA THR A 25 -39.80 -3.81 -9.81
C THR A 25 -39.77 -3.46 -11.30
N ASP A 26 -38.98 -2.45 -11.66
CA ASP A 26 -38.76 -1.97 -13.01
C ASP A 26 -37.28 -2.09 -13.40
N HIS A 27 -37.03 -2.02 -14.71
CA HIS A 27 -35.68 -2.10 -15.27
C HIS A 27 -35.46 -0.88 -16.16
N ALA A 28 -34.80 0.14 -15.61
CA ALA A 28 -34.43 1.36 -16.31
C ALA A 28 -33.03 1.82 -15.87
N ASN A 29 -32.30 2.48 -16.76
CA ASN A 29 -31.00 3.02 -16.40
C ASN A 29 -31.14 4.34 -15.63
N ILE A 30 -30.13 4.65 -14.83
CA ILE A 30 -30.06 5.90 -14.06
C ILE A 30 -29.00 6.86 -14.60
N ASP A 31 -28.69 6.80 -15.90
CA ASP A 31 -27.64 7.62 -16.52
C ASP A 31 -27.88 9.13 -16.30
N SER A 32 -29.14 9.54 -16.28
CA SER A 32 -29.56 10.92 -16.01
C SER A 32 -29.25 11.40 -14.58
N ALA A 33 -28.86 10.50 -13.68
CA ALA A 33 -28.53 10.78 -12.28
C ALA A 33 -27.04 10.52 -11.96
N LYS A 34 -26.18 10.28 -12.96
CA LYS A 34 -24.74 10.01 -12.76
C LYS A 34 -24.00 11.12 -12.01
N ASP A 35 -24.36 12.37 -12.28
CA ASP A 35 -23.75 13.57 -11.66
C ASP A 35 -24.27 13.87 -10.24
N ILE A 36 -25.04 12.96 -9.65
CA ILE A 36 -25.60 13.09 -8.30
C ILE A 36 -24.86 12.09 -7.41
N THR A 37 -24.41 12.50 -6.22
CA THR A 37 -23.91 11.58 -5.21
C THR A 37 -25.09 10.81 -4.61
N ARG A 38 -25.10 9.49 -4.75
CA ARG A 38 -26.26 8.64 -4.41
C ARG A 38 -25.92 7.67 -3.29
N TYR A 39 -26.61 7.77 -2.16
CA TYR A 39 -26.64 6.78 -1.09
C TYR A 39 -27.91 5.93 -1.23
N ILE A 40 -27.81 4.64 -0.94
CA ILE A 40 -28.95 3.73 -0.86
C ILE A 40 -28.94 2.96 0.46
N ILE A 41 -30.10 2.90 1.12
CA ILE A 41 -30.30 2.22 2.39
C ILE A 41 -31.36 1.15 2.18
N GLY A 42 -30.94 -0.12 2.16
CA GLY A 42 -31.81 -1.29 2.10
C GLY A 42 -32.18 -1.75 3.50
N ILE A 43 -33.47 -1.92 3.79
CA ILE A 43 -33.96 -2.23 5.13
C ILE A 43 -34.81 -3.50 5.15
N GLY A 44 -34.53 -4.40 6.10
CA GLY A 44 -35.39 -5.52 6.43
C GLY A 44 -35.08 -6.81 5.66
N LYS A 45 -35.94 -7.81 5.89
CA LYS A 45 -35.74 -9.22 5.49
C LYS A 45 -35.51 -9.47 3.99
N HIS A 46 -35.88 -8.53 3.14
CA HIS A 46 -35.70 -8.66 1.69
C HIS A 46 -34.24 -8.52 1.24
N PHE A 47 -33.36 -8.04 2.13
CA PHE A 47 -31.93 -7.90 1.87
C PHE A 47 -31.06 -8.86 2.70
N GLU A 48 -31.60 -10.02 3.09
CA GLU A 48 -30.84 -11.02 3.87
C GLU A 48 -29.75 -11.72 3.06
N THR A 49 -29.89 -11.80 1.72
CA THR A 49 -28.94 -12.50 0.85
C THR A 49 -27.96 -11.52 0.19
N LYS A 50 -26.70 -11.92 -0.01
CA LYS A 50 -25.72 -11.09 -0.76
C LYS A 50 -26.23 -10.69 -2.14
N GLU A 51 -26.88 -11.61 -2.85
CA GLU A 51 -27.44 -11.33 -4.19
C GLU A 51 -28.45 -10.18 -4.18
N SER A 52 -29.35 -10.16 -3.20
CA SER A 52 -30.33 -9.06 -3.05
C SER A 52 -29.68 -7.73 -2.69
N GLN A 53 -28.59 -7.76 -1.92
CA GLN A 53 -27.83 -6.55 -1.55
C GLN A 53 -27.05 -5.99 -2.73
N GLU A 54 -26.42 -6.86 -3.53
CA GLU A 54 -25.65 -6.49 -4.72
C GLU A 54 -26.51 -5.79 -5.79
N ARG A 55 -27.80 -6.14 -5.88
CA ARG A 55 -28.76 -5.43 -6.75
C ARG A 55 -28.89 -3.94 -6.40
N LEU A 56 -28.60 -3.52 -5.17
CA LEU A 56 -28.63 -2.10 -4.81
C LEU A 56 -27.42 -1.31 -5.33
N HIS A 57 -26.33 -1.99 -5.71
CA HIS A 57 -25.09 -1.34 -6.13
C HIS A 57 -25.28 -0.49 -7.40
N GLU A 58 -26.23 -0.87 -8.27
CA GLU A 58 -26.52 -0.12 -9.49
C GLU A 58 -27.13 1.26 -9.21
N PHE A 59 -27.80 1.44 -8.07
CA PHE A 59 -28.47 2.68 -7.70
C PHE A 59 -27.57 3.65 -6.92
N ALA A 60 -26.51 3.13 -6.30
CA ALA A 60 -25.58 3.88 -5.48
C ALA A 60 -24.45 4.53 -6.30
N SER A 61 -23.67 5.40 -5.64
CA SER A 61 -22.35 5.80 -6.12
C SER A 61 -21.31 4.73 -5.75
N LYS A 62 -20.12 4.78 -6.36
CA LYS A 62 -19.02 3.86 -6.05
C LYS A 62 -18.00 4.53 -5.12
N PRO A 63 -17.31 3.78 -4.25
CA PRO A 63 -17.41 2.32 -4.02
C PRO A 63 -18.64 1.91 -3.20
N ALA A 64 -19.17 0.70 -3.41
CA ALA A 64 -20.46 0.28 -2.85
C ALA A 64 -20.46 0.30 -1.31
N LYS A 65 -19.35 -0.07 -0.66
CA LYS A 65 -19.22 -0.04 0.80
C LYS A 65 -19.55 1.32 1.46
N ASP A 66 -19.34 2.41 0.74
CA ASP A 66 -19.53 3.76 1.27
C ASP A 66 -20.95 4.26 1.06
N PHE A 67 -21.57 3.86 -0.05
CA PHE A 67 -22.85 4.40 -0.50
C PHE A 67 -24.03 3.43 -0.36
N VAL A 68 -23.79 2.13 -0.17
CA VAL A 68 -24.80 1.09 0.07
C VAL A 68 -24.77 0.74 1.56
N LYS A 69 -25.94 0.83 2.22
CA LYS A 69 -26.10 0.51 3.63
C LYS A 69 -27.24 -0.49 3.79
N ILE A 70 -26.96 -1.63 4.40
CA ILE A 70 -27.94 -2.67 4.66
C ILE A 70 -28.25 -2.69 6.14
N LEU A 71 -29.53 -2.56 6.48
CA LEU A 71 -30.04 -2.60 7.84
C LEU A 71 -31.04 -3.76 7.99
N ASP A 72 -30.91 -4.53 9.05
CA ASP A 72 -31.89 -5.57 9.39
C ASP A 72 -33.21 -5.00 9.93
N THR A 73 -33.17 -3.81 10.52
CA THR A 73 -34.28 -3.20 11.27
C THR A 73 -34.34 -1.68 11.04
N PHE A 74 -35.55 -1.12 11.13
CA PHE A 74 -35.78 0.33 10.94
C PHE A 74 -35.20 1.16 12.09
N GLU A 75 -35.03 0.58 13.27
CA GLU A 75 -34.51 1.26 14.46
C GLU A 75 -33.04 1.69 14.27
N LYS A 76 -32.24 0.90 13.54
CA LYS A 76 -30.83 1.21 13.24
C LYS A 76 -30.64 2.39 12.28
N LEU A 77 -31.72 2.84 11.63
CA LEU A 77 -31.71 4.01 10.76
C LEU A 77 -31.27 5.28 11.52
N LYS A 78 -31.61 5.36 12.82
CA LYS A 78 -31.23 6.50 13.67
C LYS A 78 -29.72 6.62 13.86
N ASP A 79 -29.04 5.49 14.07
CA ASP A 79 -27.59 5.46 14.24
C ASP A 79 -26.89 5.79 12.92
N LEU A 80 -27.43 5.24 11.82
CA LEU A 80 -26.92 5.48 10.47
C LEU A 80 -27.02 6.96 10.05
N PHE A 81 -28.06 7.69 10.46
CA PHE A 81 -28.16 9.13 10.18
C PHE A 81 -27.00 9.91 10.78
N THR A 82 -26.54 9.55 11.98
CA THR A 82 -25.40 10.23 12.61
C THR A 82 -24.11 9.98 11.82
N GLU A 83 -23.92 8.76 11.31
CA GLU A 83 -22.77 8.40 10.49
C GLU A 83 -22.80 9.09 9.12
N LEU A 84 -23.93 9.00 8.41
CA LEU A 84 -24.15 9.64 7.11
C LEU A 84 -24.02 11.15 7.20
N GLN A 85 -24.63 11.78 8.21
CA GLN A 85 -24.54 13.23 8.41
C GLN A 85 -23.09 13.66 8.63
N LYS A 86 -22.31 12.94 9.44
CA LYS A 86 -20.88 13.21 9.62
C LYS A 86 -20.10 13.08 8.30
N LYS A 87 -20.35 12.03 7.51
CA LYS A 87 -19.69 11.85 6.21
C LYS A 87 -20.06 12.97 5.21
N ILE A 88 -21.34 13.35 5.14
CA ILE A 88 -21.85 14.38 4.21
C ILE A 88 -21.29 15.78 4.55
N TYR A 89 -21.22 16.14 5.84
CA TYR A 89 -20.65 17.42 6.25
C TYR A 89 -19.20 17.61 5.81
N VAL A 90 -18.44 16.52 5.73
CA VAL A 90 -17.06 16.54 5.27
C VAL A 90 -16.98 16.72 3.74
N ILE A 91 -17.97 16.24 2.99
CA ILE A 91 -18.02 16.29 1.51
C ILE A 91 -18.50 17.66 0.97
N GLU A 92 -19.44 18.35 1.65
CA GLU A 92 -20.11 19.56 1.11
C GLU A 92 -19.29 20.87 1.15
N GLY A 93 -18.03 20.84 1.60
CA GLY A 93 -17.22 22.06 1.67
C GLY A 93 -17.57 22.93 2.87
N THR A 94 -17.17 22.43 4.04
CA THR A 94 -16.41 23.15 5.09
C THR A 94 -16.55 24.68 5.13
N SER A 95 -17.23 25.19 6.16
CA SER A 95 -16.93 26.52 6.69
C SER A 95 -15.45 26.55 7.13
N LYS A 96 -14.79 27.71 7.00
CA LYS A 96 -13.35 27.93 7.29
C LYS A 96 -12.87 27.57 8.72
N GLN A 97 -13.69 26.98 9.58
CA GLN A 97 -13.43 26.86 11.01
C GLN A 97 -13.02 25.45 11.50
N ASP A 98 -13.28 24.36 10.75
CA ASP A 98 -13.14 22.99 11.31
C ASP A 98 -12.33 22.00 10.44
N LEU A 99 -11.18 22.40 9.89
CA LEU A 99 -10.23 21.48 9.24
C LEU A 99 -9.06 21.13 10.19
N THR A 100 -9.36 20.47 11.30
CA THR A 100 -8.31 20.00 12.24
C THR A 100 -8.02 18.50 12.15
N SER A 101 -8.86 17.72 11.46
CA SER A 101 -8.68 16.28 11.27
C SER A 101 -9.20 15.82 9.90
N PHE A 102 -8.42 14.97 9.22
CA PHE A 102 -8.71 14.40 7.91
C PHE A 102 -8.84 12.88 8.02
N ASN A 103 -9.86 12.32 7.39
CA ASN A 103 -10.10 10.90 7.29
C ASN A 103 -9.52 10.31 5.99
N MET A 104 -10.14 10.56 4.84
CA MET A 104 -9.68 10.05 3.54
C MET A 104 -9.55 11.15 2.48
N GLU A 105 -9.89 12.39 2.81
CA GLU A 105 -9.96 13.53 1.89
C GLU A 105 -8.59 13.86 1.30
N LEU A 106 -7.53 13.63 2.08
CA LEU A 106 -6.13 13.80 1.66
C LEU A 106 -5.37 12.46 1.59
N SER A 107 -6.10 11.35 1.43
CA SER A 107 -5.56 9.98 1.51
C SER A 107 -4.32 9.73 0.65
N SER A 108 -4.20 10.39 -0.50
CA SER A 108 -3.10 10.17 -1.45
C SER A 108 -2.96 8.68 -1.83
N SER A 109 -4.11 8.00 -2.00
CA SER A 109 -4.18 6.61 -2.43
C SER A 109 -3.47 6.38 -3.76
N GLY A 110 -2.72 5.29 -3.90
CA GLY A 110 -1.97 4.97 -5.12
C GLY A 110 -0.54 5.54 -5.15
N ILE A 111 -0.05 6.11 -4.04
CA ILE A 111 1.35 6.57 -3.95
C ILE A 111 2.36 5.41 -4.03
N SER A 112 1.94 4.22 -3.60
CA SER A 112 2.64 2.96 -3.72
C SER A 112 1.64 1.89 -4.13
N ALA A 113 2.11 0.82 -4.78
CA ALA A 113 1.26 -0.27 -5.23
C ALA A 113 2.05 -1.57 -5.29
N ASP A 114 1.37 -2.69 -5.08
CA ASP A 114 1.87 -4.01 -5.40
C ASP A 114 0.73 -4.91 -5.89
N LEU A 115 1.05 -5.86 -6.77
CA LEU A 115 0.07 -6.76 -7.38
C LEU A 115 0.59 -8.20 -7.36
N GLY A 116 -0.25 -9.12 -6.91
CA GLY A 116 0.10 -10.53 -6.85
C GLY A 116 -1.10 -11.42 -6.57
N HIS A 117 -1.13 -12.62 -7.15
CA HIS A 117 -2.15 -13.63 -6.87
C HIS A 117 -3.61 -13.17 -7.08
N GLY A 118 -3.84 -12.22 -8.00
CA GLY A 118 -5.17 -11.67 -8.28
C GLY A 118 -5.60 -10.54 -7.33
N HIS A 119 -4.72 -10.14 -6.41
CA HIS A 119 -4.93 -9.03 -5.49
C HIS A 119 -4.13 -7.80 -5.94
N GLY A 120 -4.74 -6.62 -5.82
CA GLY A 120 -4.06 -5.34 -6.00
C GLY A 120 -4.13 -4.56 -4.70
N VAL A 121 -2.99 -4.10 -4.21
CA VAL A 121 -2.95 -3.25 -3.01
C VAL A 121 -2.31 -1.91 -3.35
N VAL A 122 -2.86 -0.84 -2.80
CA VAL A 122 -2.31 0.51 -2.97
C VAL A 122 -2.17 1.25 -1.64
N GLY A 123 -1.04 1.90 -1.43
CA GLY A 123 -0.82 2.70 -0.23
C GLY A 123 -1.65 3.99 -0.22
N ALA A 124 -2.09 4.40 0.98
CA ALA A 124 -2.89 5.61 1.22
C ALA A 124 -2.33 6.40 2.41
N VAL A 125 -1.15 7.00 2.23
CA VAL A 125 -0.33 7.62 3.28
C VAL A 125 -1.00 8.79 4.03
N GLY A 126 -1.97 9.46 3.41
CA GLY A 126 -2.66 10.60 4.00
C GLY A 126 -3.92 10.22 4.79
N ALA A 127 -4.28 8.94 4.83
CA ALA A 127 -5.43 8.47 5.60
C ALA A 127 -5.26 8.77 7.10
N LYS A 128 -6.35 9.16 7.77
CA LYS A 128 -6.44 9.41 9.21
C LYS A 128 -5.32 10.34 9.73
N ASP A 129 -5.31 11.59 9.29
CA ASP A 129 -4.27 12.57 9.66
C ASP A 129 -2.85 12.08 9.38
N TRP A 130 -2.65 11.54 8.18
CA TRP A 130 -1.38 10.96 7.73
C TRP A 130 -0.86 9.82 8.60
N ALA A 131 -1.72 9.17 9.41
CA ALA A 131 -1.36 7.89 10.02
C ALA A 131 -1.10 6.84 8.93
N GLY A 132 -1.92 6.89 7.88
CA GLY A 132 -1.78 6.08 6.69
C GLY A 132 -2.40 4.69 6.81
N GLY A 133 -2.20 3.91 5.76
CA GLY A 133 -2.74 2.57 5.57
C GLY A 133 -2.63 2.17 4.10
N PHE A 134 -3.30 1.10 3.72
CA PHE A 134 -3.44 0.66 2.34
C PHE A 134 -4.90 0.34 2.00
N LEU A 135 -5.20 0.34 0.71
CA LEU A 135 -6.46 -0.09 0.15
C LEU A 135 -6.24 -1.43 -0.54
N ASP A 136 -7.00 -2.43 -0.14
CA ASP A 136 -7.12 -3.72 -0.81
C ASP A 136 -8.17 -3.59 -1.93
N LEU A 137 -7.75 -3.79 -3.18
CA LEU A 137 -8.57 -3.52 -4.36
C LEU A 137 -9.21 -4.81 -4.88
N THR A 138 -10.49 -4.71 -5.22
CA THR A 138 -11.17 -5.75 -6.00
C THR A 138 -10.56 -5.89 -7.40
N ALA A 139 -10.63 -7.09 -7.98
CA ALA A 139 -10.02 -7.39 -9.28
C ALA A 139 -10.53 -6.52 -10.44
N ASP A 140 -11.74 -5.98 -10.36
CA ASP A 140 -12.33 -5.07 -11.35
C ASP A 140 -12.08 -3.58 -11.06
N LEU A 141 -11.36 -3.30 -9.96
CA LEU A 141 -11.04 -1.97 -9.44
C LEU A 141 -12.28 -1.11 -9.14
N GLN A 142 -13.45 -1.71 -8.91
CA GLN A 142 -14.70 -0.98 -8.66
C GLN A 142 -15.01 -0.81 -7.17
N ASP A 143 -14.40 -1.62 -6.32
CA ASP A 143 -14.49 -1.53 -4.86
C ASP A 143 -13.10 -1.71 -4.22
N ASP A 144 -12.97 -1.22 -2.98
CA ASP A 144 -11.73 -1.30 -2.21
C ASP A 144 -12.03 -1.52 -0.72
N SER A 145 -11.07 -1.96 0.09
CA SER A 145 -11.18 -2.06 1.54
C SER A 145 -9.99 -1.38 2.20
N PHE A 146 -10.24 -0.44 3.11
CA PHE A 146 -9.16 0.28 3.79
C PHE A 146 -8.68 -0.50 5.02
N VAL A 147 -7.37 -0.69 5.10
CA VAL A 147 -6.68 -1.30 6.24
C VAL A 147 -5.62 -0.31 6.72
N GLY A 148 -5.55 -0.08 8.03
CA GLY A 148 -4.60 0.87 8.62
C GLY A 148 -4.15 0.46 10.00
N ASN A 149 -3.67 1.43 10.78
CA ASN A 149 -3.26 1.21 12.17
C ASN A 149 -4.50 0.87 13.04
N GLU A 150 -4.47 -0.28 13.73
CA GLU A 150 -5.51 -0.69 14.67
C GLU A 150 -4.92 -1.10 16.03
N PRO A 151 -5.26 -0.40 17.14
CA PRO A 151 -6.08 0.81 17.20
C PRO A 151 -5.36 2.04 16.60
N LEU A 152 -6.13 3.03 16.14
CA LEU A 152 -5.56 4.32 15.73
C LEU A 152 -5.12 5.12 16.95
N THR A 153 -3.81 5.18 17.20
CA THR A 153 -3.22 5.93 18.31
C THR A 153 -2.68 7.30 17.86
N PRO A 154 -2.51 8.28 18.77
CA PRO A 154 -1.86 9.55 18.46
C PRO A 154 -0.44 9.38 17.90
N GLU A 155 0.29 8.35 18.32
CA GLU A 155 1.66 8.07 17.90
C GLU A 155 1.76 7.65 16.44
N ALA A 156 0.69 7.06 15.89
CA ALA A 156 0.63 6.63 14.50
C ALA A 156 0.46 7.82 13.54
N ARG A 157 -0.11 8.95 13.98
CA ARG A 157 -0.39 10.12 13.13
C ARG A 157 0.89 10.66 12.49
N SER A 158 0.78 11.17 11.26
CA SER A 158 1.94 11.61 10.46
C SER A 158 3.04 10.55 10.26
N GLY A 159 2.69 9.26 10.41
CA GLY A 159 3.59 8.13 10.24
C GLY A 159 3.80 7.67 8.79
N TYR A 160 2.86 8.01 7.90
CA TYR A 160 2.84 7.63 6.48
C TYR A 160 2.83 6.11 6.26
N LEU A 161 2.04 5.36 7.02
CA LEU A 161 1.80 3.95 6.70
C LEU A 161 1.25 3.83 5.27
N GLY A 162 1.69 2.81 4.51
CA GLY A 162 1.41 2.70 3.08
C GLY A 162 2.36 3.49 2.19
N TYR A 163 3.45 4.07 2.73
CA TYR A 163 4.47 4.68 1.87
C TYR A 163 5.11 3.64 0.95
N THR A 164 5.27 2.41 1.47
CA THR A 164 5.59 1.20 0.74
C THR A 164 4.56 0.13 1.06
N VAL A 165 4.27 -0.71 0.07
CA VAL A 165 3.46 -1.93 0.21
C VAL A 165 4.15 -3.03 -0.58
N THR A 166 4.26 -4.23 0.00
CA THR A 166 4.90 -5.38 -0.63
C THR A 166 4.20 -6.66 -0.20
N LEU A 167 3.70 -7.42 -1.16
CA LEU A 167 3.12 -8.74 -0.98
C LEU A 167 4.24 -9.76 -0.77
N LEU A 168 4.05 -10.64 0.21
CA LEU A 168 4.98 -11.71 0.58
C LEU A 168 4.23 -13.04 0.40
N PRO A 169 4.22 -13.60 -0.82
CA PRO A 169 3.47 -14.82 -1.11
C PRO A 169 3.98 -16.04 -0.34
N SER A 170 3.07 -16.99 -0.16
CA SER A 170 3.29 -18.28 0.48
C SER A 170 2.32 -19.27 -0.15
N GLN A 171 2.80 -20.44 -0.57
CA GLN A 171 1.94 -21.53 -1.06
C GLN A 171 1.32 -22.33 0.10
N ARG A 172 1.92 -22.29 1.29
CA ARG A 172 1.52 -23.07 2.47
C ARG A 172 0.66 -22.29 3.46
N LEU A 173 0.82 -20.97 3.54
CA LEU A 173 0.12 -20.07 4.46
C LEU A 173 -0.71 -19.04 3.69
N THR A 174 -1.54 -18.28 4.41
CA THR A 174 -2.24 -17.14 3.82
C THR A 174 -1.27 -16.01 3.46
N LEU A 175 -1.68 -15.16 2.51
CA LEU A 175 -0.86 -14.08 1.97
C LEU A 175 -0.46 -13.11 3.07
N LEU A 176 0.82 -12.73 3.07
CA LEU A 176 1.33 -11.68 3.94
C LEU A 176 1.54 -10.39 3.14
N LEU A 177 1.37 -9.26 3.81
CA LEU A 177 1.67 -7.93 3.26
C LEU A 177 2.53 -7.16 4.25
N ALA A 178 3.68 -6.68 3.79
CA ALA A 178 4.51 -5.74 4.51
C ALA A 178 4.20 -4.32 4.04
N THR A 179 4.06 -3.38 4.98
CA THR A 179 3.89 -1.96 4.64
C THR A 179 4.70 -1.06 5.56
N GLY A 180 5.39 -0.08 4.96
CA GLY A 180 6.24 0.86 5.66
C GLY A 180 5.50 2.12 6.07
N ALA A 181 5.80 2.59 7.29
CA ALA A 181 5.47 3.90 7.83
C ALA A 181 6.75 4.65 8.18
N PRO A 182 7.52 5.15 7.18
CA PRO A 182 8.88 5.64 7.37
C PRO A 182 8.99 6.94 8.18
N ARG A 183 7.86 7.59 8.49
CA ARG A 183 7.80 8.77 9.35
C ARG A 183 7.28 8.49 10.76
N TYR A 184 6.88 7.26 11.06
CA TYR A 184 6.37 6.89 12.38
C TYR A 184 7.35 7.33 13.47
N GLN A 185 6.87 8.15 14.41
CA GLN A 185 7.67 8.75 15.48
C GLN A 185 9.00 9.38 14.99
N HIS A 186 9.01 9.87 13.74
CA HIS A 186 10.19 10.39 13.04
C HIS A 186 11.33 9.39 12.84
N VAL A 187 11.15 8.11 13.17
CA VAL A 187 12.15 7.04 13.04
C VAL A 187 11.84 6.14 11.86
N GLY A 188 10.58 5.70 11.78
CA GLY A 188 10.09 4.73 10.80
C GLY A 188 9.79 3.36 11.43
N ARG A 189 8.78 2.69 10.89
CA ARG A 189 8.42 1.30 11.23
C ARG A 189 7.88 0.57 10.01
N VAL A 190 7.81 -0.76 10.11
CA VAL A 190 7.15 -1.64 9.14
C VAL A 190 6.12 -2.48 9.89
N LEU A 191 4.92 -2.60 9.32
CA LEU A 191 3.86 -3.45 9.82
C LEU A 191 3.66 -4.62 8.86
N LEU A 192 3.44 -5.81 9.44
CA LEU A 192 3.08 -7.01 8.70
C LEU A 192 1.62 -7.35 8.95
N PHE A 193 0.89 -7.55 7.87
CA PHE A 193 -0.50 -7.97 7.85
C PHE A 193 -0.61 -9.36 7.24
N GLN A 194 -1.56 -10.15 7.73
CA GLN A 194 -1.90 -11.47 7.22
C GLN A 194 -3.35 -11.47 6.75
N GLU A 195 -3.56 -11.92 5.52
CA GLU A 195 -4.90 -12.14 4.97
C GLU A 195 -5.60 -13.25 5.78
N SER A 196 -6.85 -13.03 6.17
CA SER A 196 -7.65 -14.05 6.84
C SER A 196 -7.98 -15.21 5.90
N GLU A 197 -8.24 -16.40 6.45
CA GLU A 197 -8.55 -17.59 5.64
C GLU A 197 -9.80 -17.42 4.76
N ASP A 198 -10.77 -16.63 5.22
CA ASP A 198 -11.99 -16.27 4.48
C ASP A 198 -11.78 -15.12 3.48
N ARG A 199 -10.57 -14.55 3.40
CA ARG A 199 -10.17 -13.42 2.55
C ARG A 199 -11.02 -12.16 2.75
N ALA A 200 -11.68 -12.02 3.90
CA ALA A 200 -12.58 -10.92 4.17
C ALA A 200 -11.88 -9.73 4.85
N HIS A 201 -10.75 -9.95 5.51
CA HIS A 201 -10.07 -8.94 6.32
C HIS A 201 -8.58 -9.24 6.52
N TRP A 202 -7.85 -8.20 6.92
CA TRP A 202 -6.42 -8.26 7.20
C TRP A 202 -6.16 -8.14 8.70
N ASN A 203 -5.32 -9.01 9.24
CA ASN A 203 -4.91 -8.98 10.63
C ASN A 203 -3.47 -8.49 10.74
N GLN A 204 -3.20 -7.47 11.57
CA GLN A 204 -1.82 -7.09 11.88
C GLN A 204 -1.18 -8.18 12.76
N ILE A 205 -0.07 -8.76 12.30
CA ILE A 205 0.60 -9.88 12.99
C ILE A 205 1.95 -9.52 13.61
N GLN A 206 2.60 -8.44 13.13
CA GLN A 206 3.91 -8.05 13.64
C GLN A 206 4.20 -6.56 13.37
N GLU A 207 4.96 -5.95 14.29
CA GLU A 207 5.56 -4.63 14.13
C GLU A 207 7.09 -4.75 14.13
N ILE A 208 7.74 -3.99 13.25
CA ILE A 208 9.20 -3.92 13.16
C ILE A 208 9.60 -2.43 13.22
N ASP A 209 10.16 -2.02 14.35
CA ASP A 209 10.53 -0.62 14.57
C ASP A 209 11.98 -0.34 14.12
N GLY A 210 12.16 0.82 13.49
CA GLY A 210 13.49 1.36 13.20
C GLY A 210 14.17 1.87 14.47
N SER A 211 15.47 2.17 14.37
CA SER A 211 16.29 2.58 15.52
C SER A 211 16.80 4.01 15.47
N GLN A 212 16.84 4.65 14.29
CA GLN A 212 17.43 5.97 14.10
C GLN A 212 16.42 6.99 13.57
N ILE A 213 16.31 8.12 14.27
CA ILE A 213 15.49 9.27 13.84
C ILE A 213 15.95 9.79 12.48
N GLY A 214 15.00 10.06 11.59
CA GLY A 214 15.23 10.58 10.25
C GLY A 214 15.78 9.54 9.26
N SER A 215 16.00 8.29 9.67
CA SER A 215 16.58 7.26 8.81
C SER A 215 15.64 6.76 7.71
N TYR A 216 14.34 7.04 7.85
CA TYR A 216 13.30 6.66 6.91
C TYR A 216 13.17 5.13 6.79
N PHE A 217 13.28 4.43 7.92
CA PHE A 217 13.18 2.97 7.99
C PHE A 217 11.81 2.49 7.51
N GLY A 218 11.79 1.54 6.56
CA GLY A 218 10.58 1.12 5.85
C GLY A 218 10.27 1.97 4.62
N GLY A 219 11.16 2.87 4.23
CA GLY A 219 11.01 3.71 3.04
C GLY A 219 11.15 2.98 1.71
N GLU A 220 11.68 1.76 1.74
CA GLU A 220 11.76 0.81 0.63
C GLU A 220 11.63 -0.60 1.21
N LEU A 221 10.88 -1.49 0.55
CA LEU A 221 10.66 -2.88 0.97
C LEU A 221 10.85 -3.82 -0.22
N CYS A 222 11.34 -5.03 0.02
CA CYS A 222 11.42 -6.08 -0.99
C CYS A 222 11.28 -7.46 -0.34
N GLY A 223 10.31 -8.26 -0.80
CA GLY A 223 10.24 -9.69 -0.50
C GLY A 223 11.18 -10.48 -1.40
N VAL A 224 11.79 -11.53 -0.88
CA VAL A 224 12.64 -12.44 -1.66
C VAL A 224 12.31 -13.88 -1.27
N ASP A 225 11.96 -14.68 -2.28
CA ASP A 225 11.87 -16.14 -2.27
C ASP A 225 13.21 -16.66 -2.81
N MET A 226 14.13 -17.11 -1.94
CA MET A 226 15.53 -17.33 -2.30
C MET A 226 15.72 -18.54 -3.21
N ASP A 227 15.01 -19.63 -2.91
CA ASP A 227 15.12 -20.92 -3.58
C ASP A 227 13.98 -21.18 -4.58
N GLN A 228 13.11 -20.19 -4.79
CA GLN A 228 12.00 -20.22 -5.75
C GLN A 228 11.01 -21.34 -5.45
N ASP A 229 10.83 -21.68 -4.17
CA ASP A 229 9.89 -22.73 -3.73
C ASP A 229 8.44 -22.21 -3.57
N GLY A 230 8.23 -20.91 -3.76
CA GLY A 230 6.96 -20.21 -3.62
C GLY A 230 6.69 -19.67 -2.21
N GLU A 231 7.66 -19.77 -1.30
CA GLU A 231 7.62 -19.18 0.02
C GLU A 231 8.56 -17.98 0.12
N THR A 232 8.03 -16.78 0.29
CA THR A 232 8.87 -15.63 0.62
C THR A 232 9.39 -15.73 2.05
N GLU A 233 10.67 -16.04 2.21
CA GLU A 233 11.34 -16.21 3.49
C GLU A 233 12.20 -15.02 3.91
N LEU A 234 12.57 -14.12 2.99
CA LEU A 234 13.28 -12.89 3.31
C LEU A 234 12.43 -11.64 3.05
N LEU A 235 12.53 -10.69 3.98
CA LEU A 235 12.04 -9.33 3.85
C LEU A 235 13.22 -8.37 4.01
N LEU A 236 13.48 -7.57 2.98
CA LEU A 236 14.48 -6.52 2.99
C LEU A 236 13.82 -5.20 3.35
N ILE A 237 14.40 -4.48 4.31
CA ILE A 237 13.88 -3.19 4.78
C ILE A 237 14.95 -2.12 4.58
N GLY A 238 14.65 -1.16 3.70
CA GLY A 238 15.48 0.01 3.44
C GLY A 238 15.32 1.11 4.50
N ALA A 239 16.44 1.69 4.90
CA ALA A 239 16.52 2.94 5.65
C ALA A 239 17.48 3.89 4.92
N PRO A 240 17.10 4.43 3.76
CA PRO A 240 18.00 5.13 2.85
C PRO A 240 18.55 6.44 3.43
N LEU A 241 17.93 7.01 4.45
CA LEU A 241 18.40 8.24 5.10
C LEU A 241 19.21 7.95 6.38
N PHE A 242 19.49 6.68 6.68
CA PHE A 242 20.34 6.31 7.81
C PHE A 242 21.71 6.98 7.69
N TYR A 243 22.21 7.51 8.80
CA TYR A 243 23.45 8.25 8.88
C TYR A 243 24.38 7.65 9.94
N GLY A 244 25.61 7.32 9.56
CA GLY A 244 26.64 6.87 10.49
C GLY A 244 27.76 6.08 9.79
N GLU A 245 28.92 6.04 10.43
CA GLU A 245 30.06 5.18 10.00
C GLU A 245 30.52 5.42 8.54
N GLN A 246 30.45 6.67 8.08
CA GLN A 246 30.77 7.06 6.70
C GLN A 246 29.93 6.36 5.61
N ARG A 247 28.78 5.76 5.98
CA ARG A 247 27.86 5.06 5.08
C ARG A 247 26.47 5.68 5.20
N GLY A 248 25.96 6.25 4.12
CA GLY A 248 24.63 6.84 4.04
C GLY A 248 23.62 5.85 3.48
N GLY A 249 22.66 5.45 4.32
CA GLY A 249 21.68 4.42 4.02
C GLY A 249 22.05 3.04 4.57
N ARG A 250 21.03 2.20 4.76
CA ARG A 250 21.13 0.81 5.27
C ARG A 250 20.04 -0.05 4.64
N VAL A 251 20.31 -1.34 4.46
CA VAL A 251 19.30 -2.35 4.11
C VAL A 251 19.43 -3.52 5.07
N PHE A 252 18.38 -3.77 5.85
CA PHE A 252 18.32 -4.82 6.84
C PHE A 252 17.67 -6.08 6.25
N ILE A 253 18.18 -7.24 6.60
CA ILE A 253 17.67 -8.53 6.15
C ILE A 253 16.90 -9.18 7.28
N TYR A 254 15.61 -9.36 7.09
CA TYR A 254 14.74 -10.08 8.00
C TYR A 254 14.38 -11.44 7.41
N GLN A 255 14.48 -12.50 8.19
CA GLN A 255 14.10 -13.84 7.79
C GLN A 255 12.85 -14.29 8.54
N LYS A 256 11.91 -14.91 7.82
CA LYS A 256 10.70 -15.51 8.37
C LYS A 256 11.09 -16.69 9.27
N LYS A 257 10.74 -16.61 10.55
CA LYS A 257 10.85 -17.69 11.54
C LYS A 257 9.45 -18.03 12.08
N GLN A 258 9.34 -19.05 12.93
CA GLN A 258 8.04 -19.49 13.49
C GLN A 258 7.25 -18.37 14.18
N LEU A 259 7.94 -17.42 14.83
CA LEU A 259 7.31 -16.31 15.58
C LEU A 259 7.20 -15.01 14.77
N GLY A 260 7.52 -15.03 13.48
CA GLY A 260 7.56 -13.85 12.62
C GLY A 260 8.95 -13.57 12.03
N PHE A 261 9.10 -12.41 11.41
CA PHE A 261 10.33 -11.96 10.77
C PHE A 261 11.35 -11.48 11.80
N GLN A 262 12.58 -12.00 11.75
CA GLN A 262 13.66 -11.62 12.64
C GLN A 262 14.85 -11.09 11.85
N VAL A 263 15.49 -10.02 12.33
CA VAL A 263 16.70 -9.51 11.70
C VAL A 263 17.82 -10.54 11.80
N VAL A 264 18.42 -10.88 10.66
CA VAL A 264 19.50 -11.88 10.58
C VAL A 264 20.80 -11.30 10.06
N SER A 265 20.74 -10.21 9.27
CA SER A 265 21.92 -9.61 8.64
C SER A 265 21.60 -8.19 8.13
N GLU A 266 22.60 -7.56 7.51
CA GLU A 266 22.54 -6.26 6.85
C GLU A 266 23.34 -6.31 5.55
N LEU A 267 22.81 -5.74 4.46
CA LEU A 267 23.57 -5.54 3.22
C LEU A 267 24.42 -4.28 3.34
N GLN A 268 25.71 -4.41 3.03
CA GLN A 268 26.68 -3.34 3.24
C GLN A 268 27.06 -2.66 1.91
N GLY A 269 26.70 -1.39 1.76
CA GLY A 269 27.27 -0.50 0.75
C GLY A 269 28.71 -0.07 1.10
N ASP A 270 29.40 0.54 0.13
CA ASP A 270 30.77 1.01 0.34
C ASP A 270 30.79 2.24 1.27
N PRO A 271 31.82 2.38 2.12
CA PRO A 271 32.02 3.60 2.91
C PRO A 271 32.52 4.76 2.04
N GLY A 272 32.40 5.98 2.57
CA GLY A 272 32.85 7.22 1.91
C GLY A 272 31.71 8.08 1.36
N TYR A 273 30.47 7.58 1.41
CA TYR A 273 29.28 8.27 0.94
C TYR A 273 28.26 8.43 2.07
N PRO A 274 28.49 9.30 3.06
CA PRO A 274 27.63 9.42 4.25
C PRO A 274 26.19 9.86 3.96
N LEU A 275 25.91 10.34 2.75
CA LEU A 275 24.58 10.74 2.26
C LEU A 275 24.21 10.01 0.96
N GLY A 276 24.84 8.86 0.67
CA GLY A 276 24.72 8.12 -0.59
C GLY A 276 23.34 7.53 -0.89
N ARG A 277 22.49 7.42 0.14
CA ARG A 277 21.15 6.82 0.09
C ARG A 277 21.14 5.37 -0.39
N PHE A 278 22.08 4.57 0.08
CA PHE A 278 22.06 3.13 -0.11
C PHE A 278 20.75 2.52 0.45
N GLY A 279 20.04 1.74 -0.37
CA GLY A 279 18.72 1.21 -0.02
C GLY A 279 17.55 2.10 -0.44
N ALA A 280 17.77 3.07 -1.33
CA ALA A 280 16.70 3.91 -1.88
C ALA A 280 15.84 3.18 -2.93
N ALA A 281 16.37 2.09 -3.50
CA ALA A 281 15.66 1.15 -4.34
C ALA A 281 16.21 -0.24 -4.02
N ILE A 282 15.35 -1.24 -3.86
CA ILE A 282 15.73 -2.63 -3.63
C ILE A 282 14.91 -3.49 -4.57
N ALA A 283 15.56 -4.36 -5.33
CA ALA A 283 14.87 -5.29 -6.22
C ALA A 283 15.46 -6.69 -6.08
N ALA A 284 14.58 -7.67 -5.85
CA ALA A 284 14.88 -9.05 -6.16
C ALA A 284 15.10 -9.14 -7.68
N LEU A 285 16.25 -9.65 -8.05
CA LEU A 285 16.53 -10.08 -9.41
C LEU A 285 16.03 -11.52 -9.54
N THR A 286 16.26 -12.17 -10.69
CA THR A 286 16.29 -13.64 -10.69
C THR A 286 17.69 -14.11 -10.27
N ASP A 287 17.94 -15.40 -10.40
CA ASP A 287 19.31 -15.89 -10.48
C ASP A 287 20.01 -15.26 -11.70
N ILE A 288 21.03 -14.43 -11.49
CA ILE A 288 21.82 -13.81 -12.56
C ILE A 288 23.19 -14.45 -12.74
N ASN A 289 23.57 -15.41 -11.88
CA ASN A 289 24.89 -16.04 -11.89
C ASN A 289 24.85 -17.54 -12.24
N GLY A 290 23.66 -18.14 -12.29
CA GLY A 290 23.40 -19.53 -12.64
C GLY A 290 23.53 -20.54 -11.48
N ASP A 291 23.54 -20.10 -10.23
CA ASP A 291 23.66 -20.99 -9.05
C ASP A 291 22.33 -21.52 -8.50
N GLY A 292 21.21 -21.09 -9.09
CA GLY A 292 19.86 -21.48 -8.73
C GLY A 292 19.25 -20.68 -7.57
N LEU A 293 19.93 -19.63 -7.09
CA LEU A 293 19.45 -18.77 -6.00
C LEU A 293 19.15 -17.36 -6.50
N VAL A 294 18.16 -16.73 -5.89
CA VAL A 294 17.77 -15.36 -6.24
C VAL A 294 18.79 -14.34 -5.77
N ASP A 295 19.19 -13.44 -6.67
CA ASP A 295 20.10 -12.34 -6.38
C ASP A 295 19.34 -11.03 -6.11
N VAL A 296 19.99 -10.03 -5.51
CA VAL A 296 19.37 -8.75 -5.16
C VAL A 296 20.20 -7.58 -5.64
N ALA A 297 19.53 -6.58 -6.20
CA ALA A 297 20.12 -5.28 -6.51
C ALA A 297 19.70 -4.22 -5.49
N VAL A 298 20.64 -3.37 -5.08
CA VAL A 298 20.39 -2.22 -4.21
C VAL A 298 20.91 -0.94 -4.83
N GLY A 299 20.04 0.06 -4.92
CA GLY A 299 20.34 1.38 -5.44
C GLY A 299 20.91 2.33 -4.38
N ALA A 300 21.91 3.12 -4.78
CA ALA A 300 22.52 4.18 -3.99
C ALA A 300 22.68 5.46 -4.85
N PRO A 301 21.56 6.14 -5.18
CA PRO A 301 21.52 7.16 -6.22
C PRO A 301 22.32 8.44 -5.91
N LEU A 302 22.74 8.65 -4.66
CA LEU A 302 23.52 9.82 -4.26
C LEU A 302 24.99 9.49 -3.95
N GLU A 303 25.45 8.27 -4.25
CA GLU A 303 26.89 7.97 -4.26
C GLU A 303 27.52 8.50 -5.55
N GLU A 304 28.15 9.67 -5.46
CA GLU A 304 28.65 10.42 -6.63
C GLU A 304 27.49 10.74 -7.61
N GLN A 305 27.47 10.09 -8.79
CA GLN A 305 26.41 10.18 -9.79
C GLN A 305 25.32 9.10 -9.62
N GLY A 306 25.48 8.23 -8.62
CA GLY A 306 24.65 7.07 -8.35
C GLY A 306 25.39 5.76 -8.61
N ALA A 307 25.03 4.73 -7.85
CA ALA A 307 25.56 3.39 -7.96
C ALA A 307 24.48 2.34 -7.77
N VAL A 308 24.70 1.15 -8.35
CA VAL A 308 23.92 -0.06 -8.10
C VAL A 308 24.86 -1.14 -7.58
N TYR A 309 24.42 -1.81 -6.51
CA TYR A 309 25.12 -2.92 -5.89
C TYR A 309 24.39 -4.22 -6.16
N ILE A 310 25.13 -5.28 -6.46
CA ILE A 310 24.60 -6.62 -6.64
C ILE A 310 25.04 -7.48 -5.46
N PHE A 311 24.08 -8.14 -4.83
CA PHE A 311 24.27 -9.05 -3.70
C PHE A 311 23.77 -10.43 -4.10
N ASN A 312 24.67 -11.41 -4.11
CA ASN A 312 24.29 -12.75 -4.52
C ASN A 312 23.55 -13.53 -3.43
N GLY A 313 22.65 -14.39 -3.86
CA GLY A 313 22.04 -15.43 -3.04
C GLY A 313 23.08 -16.36 -2.44
N GLN A 314 22.78 -16.89 -1.24
CA GLN A 314 23.52 -17.96 -0.58
C GLN A 314 22.50 -18.92 0.03
N HIS A 315 22.86 -20.19 0.27
CA HIS A 315 21.91 -21.17 0.83
C HIS A 315 21.22 -20.64 2.11
N GLY A 316 19.94 -20.29 1.99
CA GLY A 316 19.09 -19.76 3.05
C GLY A 316 19.38 -18.31 3.51
N ALA A 317 20.16 -17.52 2.76
CA ALA A 317 20.52 -16.14 3.10
C ALA A 317 20.95 -15.31 1.88
N LEU A 318 21.23 -14.02 2.07
CA LEU A 318 21.92 -13.17 1.10
C LEU A 318 23.34 -12.90 1.55
N SER A 319 24.27 -12.80 0.60
CA SER A 319 25.63 -12.35 0.91
C SER A 319 25.62 -10.92 1.46
N PRO A 320 26.20 -10.64 2.65
CA PRO A 320 26.24 -9.28 3.19
C PRO A 320 27.13 -8.31 2.39
N ARG A 321 28.03 -8.87 1.56
CA ARG A 321 28.96 -8.10 0.73
C ARG A 321 28.53 -8.17 -0.73
N PRO A 322 28.61 -7.06 -1.46
CA PRO A 322 28.25 -7.04 -2.87
C PRO A 322 29.29 -7.82 -3.68
N SER A 323 28.83 -8.57 -4.68
CA SER A 323 29.70 -9.18 -5.69
C SER A 323 30.10 -8.18 -6.77
N GLN A 324 29.26 -7.18 -7.01
CA GLN A 324 29.50 -6.13 -7.99
C GLN A 324 28.98 -4.77 -7.52
N ARG A 325 29.71 -3.72 -7.89
CA ARG A 325 29.25 -2.33 -7.79
C ARG A 325 29.39 -1.66 -9.15
N ILE A 326 28.27 -1.19 -9.69
CA ILE A 326 28.18 -0.51 -10.98
C ILE A 326 28.07 0.99 -10.71
N LYS A 327 29.07 1.76 -11.15
CA LYS A 327 29.04 3.23 -11.07
C LYS A 327 28.24 3.79 -12.23
N GLY A 328 27.36 4.76 -11.98
CA GLY A 328 26.66 5.45 -13.06
C GLY A 328 27.61 6.07 -14.09
N THR A 329 28.76 6.58 -13.64
CA THR A 329 29.80 7.15 -14.52
C THR A 329 30.45 6.14 -15.46
N GLN A 330 30.40 4.84 -15.16
CA GLN A 330 30.85 3.79 -16.08
C GLN A 330 29.86 3.57 -17.22
N VAL A 331 28.58 3.87 -17.00
CA VAL A 331 27.51 3.69 -17.98
C VAL A 331 27.42 4.89 -18.91
N SER A 332 27.36 6.11 -18.36
CA SER A 332 27.26 7.33 -19.16
C SER A 332 27.85 8.54 -18.45
N PRO A 333 28.74 9.31 -19.11
CA PRO A 333 29.19 10.60 -18.60
C PRO A 333 28.00 11.56 -18.41
N GLY A 334 27.87 12.14 -17.22
CA GLY A 334 26.81 13.12 -16.92
C GLY A 334 25.50 12.55 -16.39
N ILE A 335 25.40 11.22 -16.22
CA ILE A 335 24.27 10.61 -15.52
C ILE A 335 24.17 11.15 -14.08
N ARG A 336 22.96 11.21 -13.53
CA ARG A 336 22.71 11.50 -12.12
C ARG A 336 21.60 10.62 -11.60
N TRP A 337 21.67 10.31 -10.30
CA TRP A 337 20.69 9.46 -9.62
C TRP A 337 20.57 8.06 -10.23
N PHE A 338 21.69 7.53 -10.74
CA PHE A 338 21.75 6.16 -11.22
C PHE A 338 21.43 5.17 -10.08
N GLY A 339 20.52 4.22 -10.30
CA GLY A 339 20.02 3.33 -9.24
C GLY A 339 18.91 3.94 -8.37
N ARG A 340 18.18 4.94 -8.86
CA ARG A 340 17.01 5.51 -8.14
C ARG A 340 15.76 4.62 -8.16
N SER A 341 15.73 3.63 -9.04
CA SER A 341 14.65 2.66 -9.25
C SER A 341 15.29 1.47 -9.95
N ILE A 342 14.98 0.24 -9.55
CA ILE A 342 15.56 -0.96 -10.16
C ILE A 342 14.44 -1.98 -10.35
N HIS A 343 14.45 -2.70 -11.46
CA HIS A 343 13.58 -3.85 -11.70
C HIS A 343 14.31 -4.87 -12.58
N GLY A 344 14.30 -6.14 -12.19
CA GLY A 344 15.11 -7.16 -12.88
C GLY A 344 14.49 -8.55 -12.86
N VAL A 345 13.27 -8.67 -13.38
CA VAL A 345 12.48 -9.93 -13.34
C VAL A 345 12.33 -10.59 -14.72
N LYS A 346 12.78 -9.94 -15.81
CA LYS A 346 12.47 -10.41 -17.17
C LYS A 346 13.67 -10.31 -18.10
N ASP A 347 13.94 -11.40 -18.83
CA ASP A 347 14.76 -11.42 -20.03
C ASP A 347 14.04 -10.66 -21.17
N LEU A 348 14.56 -9.48 -21.52
CA LEU A 348 14.07 -8.64 -22.61
C LEU A 348 14.88 -8.87 -23.91
N GLY A 349 16.13 -9.31 -23.80
CA GLY A 349 17.03 -9.62 -24.92
C GLY A 349 16.77 -10.96 -25.61
N GLY A 350 16.11 -11.89 -24.92
CA GLY A 350 15.80 -13.24 -25.38
C GLY A 350 17.02 -14.17 -25.42
N ASP A 351 18.08 -13.86 -24.65
CA ASP A 351 19.31 -14.66 -24.60
C ASP A 351 19.33 -15.68 -23.44
N GLY A 352 18.26 -15.71 -22.64
CA GLY A 352 18.12 -16.59 -21.48
C GLY A 352 18.76 -16.04 -20.21
N LEU A 353 19.28 -14.80 -20.21
CA LEU A 353 19.77 -14.09 -19.03
C LEU A 353 18.79 -13.00 -18.62
N THR A 354 18.75 -12.69 -17.33
CA THR A 354 17.84 -11.67 -16.81
C THR A 354 18.39 -10.27 -17.04
N ASP A 355 17.57 -9.43 -17.67
CA ASP A 355 17.86 -8.02 -17.86
C ASP A 355 17.47 -7.21 -16.62
N VAL A 356 18.33 -6.24 -16.29
CA VAL A 356 18.11 -5.30 -15.18
C VAL A 356 17.92 -3.90 -15.75
N ALA A 357 16.76 -3.29 -15.47
CA ALA A 357 16.48 -1.89 -15.74
C ALA A 357 16.77 -1.06 -14.48
N GLY A 358 17.50 0.05 -14.60
CA GLY A 358 17.89 0.88 -13.45
C GLY A 358 18.34 2.31 -13.75
#